data_AF-A0A831UUZ9-F1
#
_entry.id   AF-A0A831UUZ9-F1
#
_cell.length_a   1.000
_cell.length_b   1.000
_cell.length_c   1.000
_cell.angle_alpha   90.00
_cell.angle_beta   90.00
_cell.angle_gamma   90.00
#
_symmetry.space_group_name_H-M   'P 1'
#
loop_
_entity.id
_entity.type
_entity.pdbx_description
1 polymer ?
#
loop_
_entity_poly.entity_id
_entity_poly.type
_entity_poly.pdbx_seq_one_letter_code
_entity_poly.pdbx_strand_id
1 'polypeptide(L)'
;IPFTGLYHVGAREYDPRTARWLQRDPIDVAGGHPNVYVYCGNDPVNYSDSDGISEDPGGPKGSVRYSVTAFIPVQTVVGPGGVCFKGDNRRFSPDSPRYRVQIAFVAYKNKEGKLNVDFKNAQVGTTEVVDKQGRVIWKGKANATVGPNLIDQKPVVMPRNDGGVDVILSFTASNPYYPMSPPISFRATFRLDKEGRIISFSGFHSAYPAFEIWQYTGAKYSRGNSEACATMLYGFDPTIKNPSATPWDLLGRVYFRR
;
A
#
# COMPACT_ATOMS: atom_id res chain seq x y z
N ILE A 1 29.88 22.24 9.75
CA ILE A 1 28.59 21.73 10.26
C ILE A 1 28.87 20.81 11.45
N PRO A 2 28.42 21.14 12.66
CA PRO A 2 28.74 20.36 13.86
C PRO A 2 27.99 19.02 13.84
N PHE A 3 28.65 17.95 14.30
CA PHE A 3 28.10 16.60 14.42
C PHE A 3 27.05 16.57 15.55
N THR A 4 25.76 16.58 15.20
CA THR A 4 24.65 16.61 16.18
C THR A 4 24.28 15.24 16.75
N GLY A 5 24.87 14.14 16.27
CA GLY A 5 24.56 12.77 16.71
C GLY A 5 23.15 12.30 16.32
N LEU A 6 22.49 13.01 15.40
CA LEU A 6 21.18 12.71 14.86
C LEU A 6 21.31 11.96 13.53
N TYR A 7 20.43 10.99 13.30
CA TYR A 7 20.34 10.28 12.02
C TYR A 7 19.28 10.93 11.14
N HIS A 8 19.68 11.33 9.93
CA HIS A 8 18.73 11.86 8.95
C HIS A 8 18.12 10.70 8.16
N VAL A 9 16.82 10.46 8.35
CA VAL A 9 16.11 9.31 7.78
C VAL A 9 14.92 9.81 6.96
N GLY A 10 15.14 9.98 5.66
CA GLY A 10 14.12 10.43 4.71
C GLY A 10 13.51 11.78 5.11
N ALA A 11 12.26 11.76 5.57
CA ALA A 11 11.51 12.96 5.93
C ALA A 11 11.70 13.43 7.38
N ARG A 12 12.44 12.69 8.21
CA ARG A 12 12.58 12.96 9.65
C ARG A 12 14.03 12.80 10.13
N GLU A 13 14.34 13.48 11.22
CA GLU A 13 15.56 13.30 11.99
C GLU A 13 15.26 12.44 13.22
N TYR A 14 16.08 11.41 13.41
CA TYR A 14 16.01 10.46 14.50
C TYR A 14 17.10 10.78 15.54
N ASP A 15 16.70 10.89 16.81
CA ASP A 15 17.65 10.96 17.92
C ASP A 15 17.83 9.58 18.55
N PRO A 16 18.99 8.92 18.35
CA PRO A 16 19.27 7.60 18.88
C PRO A 16 19.39 7.59 20.42
N ARG A 17 19.70 8.72 21.05
CA ARG A 17 19.85 8.82 22.52
C ARG A 17 18.51 8.77 23.22
N THR A 18 17.45 9.23 22.55
CA THR A 18 16.08 9.22 23.09
C THR A 18 15.19 8.19 22.40
N ALA A 19 15.72 7.49 21.39
CA ALA A 19 15.03 6.51 20.55
C ALA A 19 13.73 7.04 19.92
N ARG A 20 13.74 8.30 19.46
CA ARG A 20 12.54 9.00 18.97
C ARG A 20 12.81 9.81 17.72
N TRP A 21 11.74 10.07 16.97
CA TRP A 21 11.70 11.09 15.95
C TRP A 21 11.69 12.49 16.58
N LEU A 22 12.44 13.42 16.01
CA LEU A 22 12.44 14.83 16.44
C LEU A 22 11.27 15.61 15.84
N GLN A 23 10.78 15.18 14.68
CA GLN A 23 9.61 15.73 14.02
C GLN A 23 8.41 14.82 14.22
N ARG A 24 7.24 15.45 14.40
CA ARG A 24 5.94 14.77 14.43
C ARG A 24 5.75 13.96 13.15
N ASP A 25 5.24 12.75 13.28
CA ASP A 25 4.85 11.92 12.14
C ASP A 25 3.89 12.69 11.22
N PRO A 26 4.22 12.90 9.92
CA PRO A 26 3.33 13.57 8.97
C PRO A 26 1.98 12.87 8.77
N ILE A 27 1.89 11.57 9.08
CA ILE A 27 0.65 10.76 9.05
C ILE A 27 -0.13 10.86 10.38
N ASP A 28 0.49 11.45 11.42
CA ASP A 28 -0.08 11.67 12.76
C ASP A 28 -0.49 10.34 13.45
N VAL A 29 -1.37 10.37 14.44
CA VAL A 29 -1.86 9.15 15.16
C VAL A 29 -2.46 8.08 14.24
N ALA A 30 -2.75 8.42 12.98
CA ALA A 30 -3.20 7.48 11.97
C ALA A 30 -2.09 6.51 11.49
N GLY A 31 -0.85 6.67 11.96
CA GLY A 31 0.26 5.72 11.76
C GLY A 31 0.15 4.46 12.63
N GLY A 32 -0.99 4.24 13.29
CA GLY A 32 -1.24 3.05 14.10
C GLY A 32 -0.68 3.12 15.52
N HIS A 33 -0.06 4.24 15.91
CA HIS A 33 0.44 4.47 17.26
C HIS A 33 0.04 5.88 17.76
N PRO A 34 -0.51 6.01 18.98
CA PRO A 34 -0.98 7.29 19.50
C PRO A 34 0.16 8.27 19.80
N ASN A 35 1.38 7.76 19.97
CA ASN A 35 2.58 8.59 20.11
C ASN A 35 3.25 8.74 18.74
N VAL A 36 3.11 9.94 18.18
CA VAL A 36 3.54 10.37 16.84
C VAL A 36 5.03 10.69 16.71
N TYR A 37 5.80 10.35 17.74
CA TYR A 37 7.26 10.47 17.76
C TYR A 37 7.95 9.10 17.91
N VAL A 38 7.19 8.01 17.91
CA VAL A 38 7.72 6.67 18.15
C VAL A 38 8.44 6.15 16.91
N TYR A 39 9.69 5.75 17.11
CA TYR A 39 10.47 5.01 16.14
C TYR A 39 10.13 3.52 16.27
N CYS A 40 9.75 2.86 15.16
CA CYS A 40 9.62 1.41 15.09
C CYS A 40 8.68 0.76 16.13
N GLY A 41 7.64 1.47 16.58
CA GLY A 41 6.72 0.96 17.60
C GLY A 41 7.38 0.60 18.94
N ASN A 42 8.50 1.25 19.30
CA ASN A 42 9.39 0.91 20.42
C ASN A 42 10.11 -0.45 20.31
N ASP A 43 10.14 -1.08 19.13
CA ASP A 43 10.87 -2.32 18.89
C ASP A 43 11.85 -2.19 17.69
N PRO A 44 12.93 -1.42 17.86
CA PRO A 44 13.92 -1.17 16.81
C PRO A 44 14.82 -2.38 16.51
N VAL A 45 14.69 -3.47 17.28
CA VAL A 45 15.42 -4.73 17.05
C VAL A 45 14.73 -5.53 15.95
N ASN A 46 13.39 -5.54 15.95
CA ASN A 46 12.58 -6.28 14.98
C ASN A 46 12.06 -5.40 13.82
N TYR A 47 12.06 -4.07 13.99
CA TYR A 47 11.58 -3.13 12.99
C TYR A 47 12.65 -2.05 12.70
N SER A 48 12.71 -1.60 11.44
CA SER A 48 13.55 -0.48 11.00
C SER A 48 12.70 0.42 10.11
N ASP A 49 12.66 1.71 10.35
CA ASP A 49 11.91 2.68 9.55
C ASP A 49 12.88 3.50 8.70
N SER A 50 13.16 3.04 7.48
CA SER A 50 14.24 3.55 6.62
C SER A 50 13.89 4.81 5.82
N ASP A 51 12.61 5.20 5.77
CA ASP A 51 12.11 6.22 4.85
C ASP A 51 10.82 6.90 5.33
N GLY A 52 10.26 6.47 6.47
CA GLY A 52 9.19 7.14 7.21
C GLY A 52 7.79 6.92 6.66
N ILE A 53 7.61 6.31 5.49
CA ILE A 53 6.32 6.45 4.80
C ILE A 53 5.92 5.34 3.78
N SER A 54 6.68 4.26 3.53
CA SER A 54 6.13 3.06 2.83
C SER A 54 6.72 1.73 3.31
N GLU A 55 5.86 0.75 3.55
CA GLU A 55 6.22 -0.43 4.33
C GLU A 55 6.22 -1.67 3.42
N ASP A 56 7.40 -2.22 3.14
CA ASP A 56 7.51 -3.68 3.09
C ASP A 56 6.61 -4.23 4.21
N PRO A 57 5.65 -5.12 3.90
CA PRO A 57 4.63 -5.56 4.87
C PRO A 57 5.22 -6.14 6.16
N GLY A 58 6.50 -6.49 6.14
CA GLY A 58 7.21 -7.19 7.18
C GLY A 58 6.68 -8.61 7.32
N GLY A 59 7.31 -9.37 8.20
CA GLY A 59 6.91 -10.74 8.44
C GLY A 59 8.05 -11.56 9.02
N PRO A 60 7.78 -12.80 9.43
CA PRO A 60 8.80 -13.73 9.87
C PRO A 60 9.89 -13.90 8.80
N LYS A 61 11.13 -14.18 9.22
CA LYS A 61 12.23 -14.47 8.31
C LYS A 61 11.85 -15.62 7.37
N GLY A 62 12.11 -15.45 6.08
CA GLY A 62 11.75 -16.42 5.05
C GLY A 62 10.30 -16.33 4.55
N SER A 63 9.52 -15.35 5.01
CA SER A 63 8.22 -15.05 4.43
C SER A 63 8.32 -14.48 3.02
N VAL A 64 7.28 -14.72 2.23
CA VAL A 64 7.04 -14.04 0.95
C VAL A 64 5.91 -13.06 1.17
N ARG A 65 6.15 -11.79 0.86
CA ARG A 65 5.20 -10.71 1.16
C ARG A 65 4.69 -10.12 -0.15
N TYR A 66 3.46 -9.64 -0.13
CA TYR A 66 2.83 -9.06 -1.30
C TYR A 66 2.13 -7.77 -0.93
N SER A 67 2.20 -6.78 -1.82
CA SER A 67 1.41 -5.56 -1.73
C SER A 67 0.58 -5.37 -2.99
N VAL A 68 -0.64 -4.88 -2.82
CA VAL A 68 -1.53 -4.41 -3.88
C VAL A 68 -1.81 -2.95 -3.59
N THR A 69 -1.40 -2.08 -4.50
CA THR A 69 -1.45 -0.64 -4.31
C THR A 69 -2.17 0.03 -5.47
N ALA A 70 -3.08 0.96 -5.16
CA ALA A 70 -3.69 1.85 -6.14
C ALA A 70 -3.17 3.28 -5.92
N PHE A 71 -2.81 4.00 -6.98
CA PHE A 71 -2.28 5.36 -6.91
C PHE A 71 -2.65 6.19 -8.14
N ILE A 72 -2.73 7.52 -8.00
CA ILE A 72 -2.94 8.45 -9.10
C ILE A 72 -1.58 8.92 -9.63
N PRO A 73 -1.19 8.59 -10.87
CA PRO A 73 0.17 8.85 -11.37
C PRO A 73 0.46 10.34 -11.61
N VAL A 74 -0.57 11.16 -11.80
CA VAL A 74 -0.45 12.60 -12.09
C VAL A 74 -0.53 13.45 -10.82
N GLN A 75 -0.11 14.72 -10.92
CA GLN A 75 -0.12 15.66 -9.81
C GLN A 75 -1.51 16.08 -9.36
N THR A 76 -2.40 16.31 -10.30
CA THR A 76 -3.78 16.71 -10.05
C THR A 76 -4.69 16.08 -11.08
N VAL A 77 -5.94 15.82 -10.69
CA VAL A 77 -6.96 15.28 -11.57
C VAL A 77 -8.27 16.02 -11.36
N VAL A 78 -8.96 16.33 -12.46
CA VAL A 78 -10.29 16.97 -12.42
C VAL A 78 -11.35 15.88 -12.28
N GLY A 79 -12.15 15.95 -11.23
CA GLY A 79 -13.25 15.05 -10.94
C GLY A 79 -14.63 15.66 -11.22
N PRO A 80 -15.70 15.04 -10.71
CA PRO A 80 -17.07 15.51 -10.87
C PRO A 80 -17.24 16.98 -10.45
N GLY A 81 -18.04 17.73 -11.22
CA GLY A 81 -18.31 19.15 -10.94
C GLY A 81 -17.12 20.10 -11.12
N GLY A 82 -16.03 19.65 -11.78
CA GLY A 82 -14.83 20.46 -12.00
C GLY A 82 -13.90 20.56 -10.78
N VAL A 83 -14.15 19.76 -9.74
CA VAL A 83 -13.34 19.72 -8.52
C VAL A 83 -11.98 19.12 -8.83
N CYS A 84 -10.90 19.81 -8.46
CA CYS A 84 -9.54 19.31 -8.65
C CYS A 84 -9.07 18.52 -7.41
N PHE A 85 -8.72 17.26 -7.61
CA PHE A 85 -8.13 16.41 -6.57
C PHE A 85 -6.62 16.31 -6.78
N LYS A 86 -5.87 16.25 -5.69
CA LYS A 86 -4.44 15.96 -5.74
C LYS A 86 -4.21 14.47 -5.99
N GLY A 87 -3.28 14.16 -6.88
CA GLY A 87 -2.80 12.81 -7.12
C GLY A 87 -1.50 12.50 -6.38
N ASP A 88 -0.97 11.29 -6.59
CA ASP A 88 0.25 10.82 -5.94
C ASP A 88 1.53 11.33 -6.63
N ASN A 89 1.39 11.80 -7.87
CA ASN A 89 2.47 12.32 -8.72
C ASN A 89 3.71 11.41 -8.73
N ARG A 90 3.52 10.17 -9.18
CA ARG A 90 4.57 9.16 -9.15
C ARG A 90 4.40 8.12 -10.24
N ARG A 91 5.42 7.27 -10.37
CA ARG A 91 5.38 6.05 -11.18
C ARG A 91 5.35 4.81 -10.28
N PHE A 92 5.39 3.64 -10.89
CA PHE A 92 5.48 2.37 -10.18
C PHE A 92 6.69 2.35 -9.27
N SER A 93 6.47 1.92 -8.03
CA SER A 93 7.49 1.98 -6.99
C SER A 93 7.11 1.02 -5.85
N PRO A 94 7.96 0.04 -5.52
CA PRO A 94 7.67 -0.92 -4.44
C PRO A 94 7.67 -0.29 -3.05
N ASP A 95 8.26 0.90 -2.94
CA ASP A 95 8.52 1.66 -1.72
C ASP A 95 7.96 3.11 -1.81
N SER A 96 6.84 3.31 -2.51
CA SER A 96 6.26 4.65 -2.54
C SER A 96 5.37 4.93 -1.33
N PRO A 97 5.55 6.09 -0.68
CA PRO A 97 4.65 6.58 0.37
C PRO A 97 3.25 6.98 -0.05
N ARG A 98 3.10 7.22 -1.34
CA ARG A 98 1.95 7.92 -1.89
C ARG A 98 1.06 6.90 -2.57
N TYR A 99 -0.11 6.68 -2.03
CA TYR A 99 -1.10 5.78 -2.60
C TYR A 99 -2.50 6.25 -2.22
N ARG A 100 -3.51 5.74 -2.94
CA ARG A 100 -4.93 5.90 -2.58
C ARG A 100 -5.36 4.80 -1.63
N VAL A 101 -4.95 3.57 -1.91
CA VAL A 101 -5.14 2.42 -1.02
C VAL A 101 -4.01 1.43 -1.23
N GLN A 102 -3.54 0.83 -0.14
CA GLN A 102 -2.58 -0.26 -0.14
C GLN A 102 -3.08 -1.36 0.79
N ILE A 103 -3.02 -2.60 0.31
CA ILE A 103 -3.25 -3.79 1.14
C ILE A 103 -2.08 -4.73 0.93
N ALA A 104 -1.69 -5.39 2.00
CA ALA A 104 -0.65 -6.37 1.96
C ALA A 104 -1.07 -7.68 2.63
N PHE A 105 -0.46 -8.76 2.17
CA PHE A 105 -0.53 -10.04 2.85
C PHE A 105 0.83 -10.72 2.85
N VAL A 106 1.04 -11.57 3.83
CA VAL A 106 2.31 -12.20 4.17
C VAL A 106 2.10 -13.69 4.20
N ALA A 107 2.76 -14.41 3.30
CA ALA A 107 2.79 -15.85 3.28
C ALA A 107 4.03 -16.36 4.04
N TYR A 108 3.82 -17.19 5.07
CA TYR A 108 4.90 -17.69 5.92
C TYR A 108 4.62 -19.11 6.41
N LYS A 109 5.67 -19.79 6.86
CA LYS A 109 5.55 -21.11 7.50
C LYS A 109 5.39 -20.93 9.00
N ASN A 110 4.40 -21.62 9.59
CA ASN A 110 4.31 -21.74 11.04
C ASN A 110 5.40 -22.71 11.57
N LYS A 111 5.45 -22.90 12.89
CA LYS A 111 6.40 -23.81 13.56
C LYS A 111 6.30 -25.27 13.08
N GLU A 112 5.16 -25.66 12.51
CA GLU A 112 4.90 -27.00 11.97
C GLU A 112 5.26 -27.12 10.48
N GLY A 113 5.79 -26.07 9.85
CA GLY A 113 6.09 -26.06 8.41
C GLY A 113 4.87 -25.93 7.51
N LYS A 114 3.68 -25.62 8.06
CA LYS A 114 2.45 -25.36 7.30
C LYS A 114 2.40 -23.91 6.83
N LEU A 115 1.97 -23.71 5.58
CA LEU A 115 1.81 -22.39 5.00
C LEU A 115 0.61 -21.68 5.64
N ASN A 116 0.85 -20.45 6.10
CA ASN A 116 -0.16 -19.52 6.62
C ASN A 116 -0.06 -18.19 5.88
N VAL A 117 -1.16 -17.44 5.88
CA VAL A 117 -1.27 -16.14 5.24
C VAL A 117 -1.88 -15.16 6.22
N ASP A 118 -1.11 -14.12 6.57
CA ASP A 118 -1.58 -13.01 7.39
C ASP A 118 -1.86 -11.80 6.52
N PHE A 119 -3.00 -11.14 6.74
CA PHE A 119 -3.33 -9.88 6.08
C PHE A 119 -2.93 -8.71 6.98
N LYS A 120 -2.33 -7.69 6.36
CA LYS A 120 -2.09 -6.41 7.01
C LYS A 120 -3.34 -5.54 6.90
N ASN A 121 -3.48 -4.59 7.82
CA ASN A 121 -4.56 -3.61 7.74
C ASN A 121 -4.45 -2.82 6.43
N ALA A 122 -5.59 -2.51 5.80
CA ALA A 122 -5.55 -1.57 4.67
C ALA A 122 -5.01 -0.22 5.12
N GLN A 123 -4.12 0.32 4.31
CA GLN A 123 -3.65 1.68 4.43
C GLN A 123 -4.35 2.53 3.37
N VAL A 124 -4.79 3.73 3.76
CA VAL A 124 -5.61 4.61 2.93
C VAL A 124 -4.99 5.98 2.85
N GLY A 125 -4.79 6.45 1.62
CA GLY A 125 -4.27 7.77 1.37
C GLY A 125 -5.24 8.88 1.78
N THR A 126 -4.68 10.03 2.15
CA THR A 126 -5.46 11.25 2.33
C THR A 126 -5.94 11.74 0.96
N THR A 127 -7.24 11.97 0.84
CA THR A 127 -7.84 12.69 -0.28
C THR A 127 -7.70 14.18 -0.04
N GLU A 128 -7.09 14.89 -0.97
CA GLU A 128 -6.91 16.35 -0.91
C GLU A 128 -7.58 17.00 -2.13
N VAL A 129 -8.43 18.00 -1.90
CA VAL A 129 -8.97 18.86 -2.96
C VAL A 129 -8.12 20.12 -3.04
N VAL A 130 -7.82 20.56 -4.25
CA VAL A 130 -6.98 21.72 -4.52
C VAL A 130 -7.72 22.79 -5.33
N ASP A 131 -7.32 24.05 -5.14
CA ASP A 131 -7.75 25.16 -5.98
C ASP A 131 -7.01 25.19 -7.35
N LYS A 132 -7.33 26.18 -8.20
CA LYS A 132 -6.70 26.36 -9.52
C LYS A 132 -5.19 26.62 -9.45
N GLN A 133 -4.69 27.04 -8.29
CA GLN A 133 -3.28 27.32 -8.02
C GLN A 133 -2.59 26.11 -7.35
N GLY A 134 -3.30 24.99 -7.15
CA GLY A 134 -2.77 23.76 -6.55
C GLY A 134 -2.70 23.78 -5.03
N ARG A 135 -3.29 24.77 -4.36
CA ARG A 135 -3.31 24.86 -2.89
C ARG A 135 -4.40 23.96 -2.34
N VAL A 136 -4.10 23.21 -1.29
CA VAL A 136 -5.07 22.31 -0.66
C VAL A 136 -6.14 23.10 0.06
N ILE A 137 -7.39 22.96 -0.37
CA ILE A 137 -8.56 23.62 0.22
C ILE A 137 -9.41 22.67 1.07
N TRP A 138 -9.21 21.35 0.93
CA TRP A 138 -9.89 20.35 1.75
C TRP A 138 -9.05 19.08 1.88
N LYS A 139 -9.16 18.41 3.02
CA LYS A 139 -8.55 17.09 3.28
C LYS A 139 -9.54 16.15 3.98
N GLY A 140 -9.48 14.88 3.64
CA GLY A 140 -10.18 13.82 4.34
C GLY A 140 -9.66 12.46 3.94
N LYS A 141 -9.85 11.45 4.80
CA LYS A 141 -9.46 10.07 4.48
C LYS A 141 -10.69 9.28 4.02
N ALA A 142 -10.49 8.47 3.00
CA ALA A 142 -11.52 7.51 2.60
C ALA A 142 -11.69 6.48 3.72
N ASN A 143 -12.93 6.01 3.91
CA ASN A 143 -13.13 4.73 4.59
C ASN A 143 -12.71 3.65 3.58
N ALA A 144 -11.50 3.11 3.67
CA ALA A 144 -11.20 1.89 2.92
C ALA A 144 -11.76 0.69 3.68
N THR A 145 -12.46 -0.16 2.94
CA THR A 145 -13.08 -1.36 3.49
C THR A 145 -12.13 -2.52 3.28
N VAL A 146 -11.10 -2.67 4.14
CA VAL A 146 -10.31 -3.91 4.26
C VAL A 146 -9.74 -4.06 5.67
N GLY A 147 -10.19 -5.10 6.36
CA GLY A 147 -9.74 -5.46 7.70
C GLY A 147 -10.75 -6.38 8.38
N PRO A 148 -10.36 -7.08 9.47
CA PRO A 148 -11.18 -8.07 10.14
C PRO A 148 -12.50 -7.54 10.72
N ASN A 149 -12.69 -6.22 10.75
CA ASN A 149 -13.90 -5.52 11.18
C ASN A 149 -14.25 -4.41 10.18
N LEU A 150 -14.97 -4.71 9.09
CA LEU A 150 -15.98 -3.86 8.42
C LEU A 150 -16.36 -4.45 7.02
N ILE A 151 -17.59 -4.97 6.93
CA ILE A 151 -18.55 -5.00 5.81
C ILE A 151 -18.00 -4.92 4.36
N ASP A 152 -17.50 -6.02 3.79
CA ASP A 152 -18.32 -6.80 2.84
C ASP A 152 -17.74 -8.21 2.56
N GLN A 153 -16.42 -8.44 2.51
CA GLN A 153 -15.82 -9.79 2.56
C GLN A 153 -14.43 -9.79 3.20
N LYS A 154 -14.24 -10.54 4.30
CA LYS A 154 -12.90 -10.82 4.86
C LYS A 154 -12.06 -11.51 3.78
N PRO A 155 -10.75 -11.20 3.66
CA PRO A 155 -9.87 -11.96 2.78
C PRO A 155 -9.99 -13.45 3.08
N VAL A 156 -10.10 -14.28 2.03
CA VAL A 156 -10.33 -15.72 2.17
C VAL A 156 -9.06 -16.46 1.80
N VAL A 157 -8.66 -17.40 2.66
CA VAL A 157 -7.53 -18.30 2.41
C VAL A 157 -8.08 -19.71 2.32
N MET A 158 -7.95 -20.33 1.16
CA MET A 158 -8.42 -21.70 0.90
C MET A 158 -7.22 -22.63 0.79
N PRO A 159 -7.03 -23.57 1.73
CA PRO A 159 -6.01 -24.59 1.61
C PRO A 159 -6.21 -25.47 0.37
N ARG A 160 -5.11 -25.91 -0.24
CA ARG A 160 -5.10 -26.81 -1.38
C ARG A 160 -4.46 -28.15 -1.02
N ASN A 161 -4.80 -29.20 -1.77
CA ASN A 161 -4.28 -30.56 -1.54
C ASN A 161 -2.76 -30.67 -1.79
N ASP A 162 -2.17 -29.75 -2.55
CA ASP A 162 -0.73 -29.69 -2.83
C ASP A 162 0.08 -28.98 -1.73
N GLY A 163 -0.58 -28.58 -0.63
CA GLY A 163 0.04 -27.82 0.46
C GLY A 163 0.17 -26.31 0.19
N GLY A 164 -0.29 -25.84 -0.98
CA GLY A 164 -0.46 -24.43 -1.29
C GLY A 164 -1.75 -23.84 -0.75
N VAL A 165 -2.00 -22.57 -1.09
CA VAL A 165 -3.24 -21.85 -0.70
C VAL A 165 -3.74 -20.98 -1.85
N ASP A 166 -5.05 -20.88 -2.01
CA ASP A 166 -5.68 -19.86 -2.85
C ASP A 166 -6.12 -18.69 -1.95
N VAL A 167 -5.59 -17.49 -2.20
CA VAL A 167 -5.86 -16.24 -1.48
C VAL A 167 -6.80 -15.38 -2.31
N ILE A 168 -8.00 -15.09 -1.79
CA ILE A 168 -8.97 -14.20 -2.44
C ILE A 168 -8.93 -12.86 -1.71
N LEU A 169 -8.49 -11.83 -2.42
CA LEU A 169 -8.45 -10.46 -1.94
C LEU A 169 -9.50 -9.62 -2.69
N SER A 170 -10.32 -8.90 -1.95
CA SER A 170 -11.28 -7.94 -2.50
C SER A 170 -11.26 -6.68 -1.66
N PHE A 171 -11.31 -5.52 -2.30
CA PHE A 171 -11.43 -4.25 -1.60
C PHE A 171 -12.17 -3.20 -2.40
N THR A 172 -12.73 -2.25 -1.67
CA THR A 172 -13.26 -1.01 -2.20
C THR A 172 -12.76 0.20 -1.40
N ALA A 173 -12.56 1.33 -2.08
CA ALA A 173 -12.21 2.60 -1.45
C ALA A 173 -13.02 3.73 -2.10
N SER A 174 -13.90 4.36 -1.32
CA SER A 174 -14.79 5.44 -1.76
C SER A 174 -14.12 6.82 -1.63
N ASN A 175 -14.67 7.82 -2.31
CA ASN A 175 -14.21 9.21 -2.18
C ASN A 175 -14.94 9.90 -1.01
N PRO A 176 -14.23 10.34 0.05
CA PRO A 176 -14.86 10.97 1.22
C PRO A 176 -15.41 12.37 0.94
N TYR A 177 -14.91 13.07 -0.09
CA TYR A 177 -15.40 14.39 -0.48
C TYR A 177 -16.64 14.32 -1.37
N TYR A 178 -16.69 13.30 -2.24
CA TYR A 178 -17.79 13.11 -3.19
C TYR A 178 -18.35 11.68 -3.04
N PRO A 179 -19.23 11.44 -2.06
CA PRO A 179 -19.72 10.09 -1.70
C PRO A 179 -20.46 9.38 -2.82
N MET A 180 -21.03 10.13 -3.77
CA MET A 180 -21.71 9.58 -4.96
C MET A 180 -20.73 9.06 -6.02
N SER A 181 -19.42 9.25 -5.84
CA SER A 181 -18.41 8.70 -6.76
C SER A 181 -18.41 7.17 -6.67
N PRO A 182 -18.30 6.47 -7.81
CA PRO A 182 -17.98 5.06 -7.79
C PRO A 182 -16.67 4.81 -7.00
N PRO A 183 -16.62 3.78 -6.15
CA PRO A 183 -15.40 3.48 -5.42
C PRO A 183 -14.35 2.86 -6.34
N ILE A 184 -13.08 3.02 -5.97
CA ILE A 184 -12.02 2.15 -6.46
C ILE A 184 -12.38 0.73 -6.07
N SER A 185 -12.37 -0.21 -7.01
CA SER A 185 -12.66 -1.62 -6.76
C SER A 185 -11.52 -2.49 -7.25
N PHE A 186 -11.23 -3.55 -6.49
CA PHE A 186 -10.27 -4.57 -6.86
C PHE A 186 -10.74 -5.91 -6.31
N ARG A 187 -10.60 -6.97 -7.11
CA ARG A 187 -10.78 -8.35 -6.67
C ARG A 187 -9.82 -9.25 -7.43
N ALA A 188 -9.05 -10.05 -6.71
CA ALA A 188 -8.16 -11.03 -7.30
C ALA A 188 -8.08 -12.30 -6.49
N THR A 189 -7.86 -13.40 -7.20
CA THR A 189 -7.46 -14.68 -6.61
C THR A 189 -5.99 -14.91 -6.92
N PHE A 190 -5.19 -15.09 -5.88
CA PHE A 190 -3.78 -15.44 -5.93
C PHE A 190 -3.61 -16.90 -5.55
N ARG A 191 -3.01 -17.69 -6.41
CA ARG A 191 -2.67 -19.09 -6.13
C ARG A 191 -1.23 -19.17 -5.67
N LEU A 192 -1.01 -19.62 -4.45
CA LEU A 192 0.31 -19.76 -3.85
C LEU A 192 0.73 -21.23 -3.81
N ASP A 193 2.00 -21.50 -4.10
CA ASP A 193 2.62 -22.80 -3.85
C ASP A 193 2.82 -23.06 -2.36
N LYS A 194 3.31 -24.26 -2.00
CA LYS A 194 3.57 -24.62 -0.60
C LYS A 194 4.66 -23.76 0.04
N GLU A 195 5.51 -23.07 -0.74
CA GLU A 195 6.51 -22.11 -0.30
C GLU A 195 5.95 -20.68 -0.12
N GLY A 196 4.69 -20.43 -0.48
CA GLY A 196 4.04 -19.12 -0.39
C GLY A 196 4.30 -18.21 -1.60
N ARG A 197 4.87 -18.73 -2.69
CA ARG A 197 5.14 -18.00 -3.93
C ARG A 197 3.91 -18.05 -4.84
N ILE A 198 3.58 -16.94 -5.50
CA ILE A 198 2.48 -16.92 -6.45
C ILE A 198 2.81 -17.77 -7.68
N ILE A 199 1.99 -18.79 -7.93
CA ILE A 199 2.01 -19.62 -9.15
C ILE A 199 1.24 -18.93 -10.27
N SER A 200 0.07 -18.38 -9.94
CA SER A 200 -0.80 -17.72 -10.89
C SER A 200 -1.73 -16.77 -10.16
N PHE A 201 -2.19 -15.72 -10.81
CA PHE A 201 -3.19 -14.83 -10.25
C PHE A 201 -4.07 -14.21 -11.32
N SER A 202 -5.33 -13.99 -10.98
CA SER A 202 -6.30 -13.40 -11.91
C SER A 202 -7.37 -12.65 -11.17
N GLY A 203 -7.91 -11.62 -11.81
CA GLY A 203 -8.89 -10.76 -11.18
C GLY A 203 -9.32 -9.61 -12.06
N PHE A 204 -9.91 -8.62 -11.41
CA PHE A 204 -10.22 -7.35 -12.02
C PHE A 204 -9.99 -6.19 -11.05
N HIS A 205 -9.81 -5.01 -11.60
CA HIS A 205 -9.85 -3.76 -10.85
C HIS A 205 -10.53 -2.65 -11.68
N SER A 206 -10.88 -1.53 -11.05
CA SER A 206 -11.40 -0.35 -11.74
C SER A 206 -10.40 0.16 -12.78
N ALA A 207 -10.85 0.64 -13.94
CA ALA A 207 -9.96 1.11 -15.01
C ALA A 207 -9.19 2.41 -14.66
N TYR A 208 -9.54 3.04 -13.54
CA TYR A 208 -8.80 4.11 -12.89
C TYR A 208 -8.80 3.85 -11.37
N PRO A 209 -7.75 4.22 -10.61
CA PRO A 209 -6.51 4.87 -11.02
C PRO A 209 -5.45 3.84 -11.49
N ALA A 210 -4.15 4.10 -11.31
CA ALA A 210 -3.11 3.12 -11.56
C ALA A 210 -3.08 2.05 -10.46
N PHE A 211 -2.70 0.82 -10.82
CA PHE A 211 -2.57 -0.31 -9.91
C PHE A 211 -1.21 -0.98 -10.06
N GLU A 212 -0.63 -1.42 -8.96
CA GLU A 212 0.59 -2.20 -8.93
C GLU A 212 0.51 -3.33 -7.91
N ILE A 213 1.14 -4.47 -8.23
CA ILE A 213 1.28 -5.62 -7.34
C ILE A 213 2.76 -5.95 -7.26
N TRP A 214 3.29 -5.98 -6.04
CA TRP A 214 4.69 -6.29 -5.77
C TRP A 214 4.82 -7.52 -4.91
N GLN A 215 5.87 -8.30 -5.17
CA GLN A 215 6.33 -9.38 -4.32
C GLN A 215 7.65 -8.96 -3.66
N TYR A 216 7.78 -9.23 -2.36
CA TYR A 216 8.98 -8.94 -1.58
C TYR A 216 9.54 -10.23 -0.98
N THR A 217 10.83 -10.48 -1.21
CA THR A 217 11.58 -11.61 -0.67
C THR A 217 12.85 -11.15 0.03
N GLY A 218 13.45 -12.02 0.84
CA GLY A 218 14.64 -11.69 1.63
C GLY A 218 14.32 -10.98 2.93
N ALA A 219 15.25 -10.16 3.42
CA ALA A 219 15.03 -9.30 4.59
C ALA A 219 14.00 -8.20 4.30
N LYS A 220 13.83 -7.21 5.20
CA LYS A 220 13.02 -6.03 4.91
C LYS A 220 13.57 -5.30 3.69
N TYR A 221 12.73 -5.09 2.68
CA TYR A 221 13.06 -4.35 1.46
C TYR A 221 13.22 -2.87 1.75
N SER A 222 14.36 -2.35 1.30
CA SER A 222 14.63 -0.94 1.09
C SER A 222 15.56 -0.85 -0.12
N ARG A 223 15.53 0.26 -0.88
CA ARG A 223 16.39 0.42 -2.09
C ARG A 223 17.90 0.29 -1.81
N GLY A 224 18.33 0.43 -0.56
CA GLY A 224 19.72 0.26 -0.15
C GLY A 224 20.08 -1.14 0.33
N ASN A 225 19.12 -2.06 0.45
CA ASN A 225 19.36 -3.39 0.99
C ASN A 225 19.52 -4.43 -0.13
N SER A 226 20.75 -4.92 -0.34
CA SER A 226 21.06 -5.94 -1.35
C SER A 226 20.51 -7.33 -1.00
N GLU A 227 20.13 -7.59 0.25
CA GLU A 227 19.58 -8.87 0.69
C GLU A 227 18.05 -8.97 0.55
N ALA A 228 17.40 -7.89 0.13
CA ALA A 228 15.96 -7.83 -0.05
C ALA A 228 15.61 -7.48 -1.50
N CYS A 229 14.63 -8.17 -2.05
CA CYS A 229 14.22 -8.00 -3.45
C CYS A 229 12.74 -7.65 -3.52
N ALA A 230 12.40 -6.64 -4.32
CA ALA A 230 11.03 -6.33 -4.71
C ALA A 230 10.86 -6.58 -6.21
N THR A 231 9.89 -7.40 -6.58
CA THR A 231 9.61 -7.78 -7.98
C THR A 231 8.18 -7.38 -8.34
N MET A 232 8.03 -6.64 -9.44
CA MET A 232 6.70 -6.24 -9.92
C MET A 232 6.01 -7.43 -10.59
N LEU A 233 4.87 -7.83 -10.04
CA LEU A 233 4.03 -8.89 -10.60
C LEU A 233 2.96 -8.34 -11.54
N TYR A 234 2.47 -7.13 -11.28
CA TYR A 234 1.48 -6.48 -12.13
C TYR A 234 1.63 -4.97 -12.04
N GLY A 235 1.43 -4.29 -13.15
CA GLY A 235 1.45 -2.83 -13.25
C GLY A 235 0.47 -2.39 -14.32
N PHE A 236 -0.45 -1.51 -13.95
CA PHE A 236 -1.40 -0.88 -14.84
C PHE A 236 -1.38 0.63 -14.58
N ASP A 237 -1.03 1.42 -15.59
CA ASP A 237 -1.10 2.88 -15.56
C ASP A 237 -1.99 3.32 -16.73
N PRO A 238 -3.19 3.86 -16.45
CA PRO A 238 -4.12 4.25 -17.50
C PRO A 238 -3.57 5.40 -18.35
N THR A 239 -2.64 6.20 -17.81
CA THR A 239 -2.06 7.37 -18.50
C THR A 239 -1.04 6.99 -19.56
N ILE A 240 -0.49 5.77 -19.54
CA ILE A 240 0.47 5.30 -20.54
C ILE A 240 -0.21 5.07 -21.90
N LYS A 241 -1.40 4.46 -21.88
CA LYS A 241 -2.15 4.16 -23.11
C LYS A 241 -3.09 5.29 -23.51
N ASN A 242 -3.62 6.00 -22.51
CA ASN A 242 -4.51 7.14 -22.72
C ASN A 242 -4.10 8.28 -21.79
N PRO A 243 -3.30 9.25 -22.28
CA PRO A 243 -2.92 10.42 -21.50
C PRO A 243 -4.14 11.24 -21.00
N SER A 244 -5.30 11.05 -21.62
CA SER A 244 -6.59 11.65 -21.23
C SER A 244 -7.43 10.76 -20.33
N ALA A 245 -6.88 9.69 -19.75
CA ALA A 245 -7.60 8.87 -18.76
C ALA A 245 -8.06 9.74 -17.58
N THR A 246 -9.30 9.53 -17.15
CA THR A 246 -9.95 10.40 -16.17
C THR A 246 -10.56 9.60 -15.02
N PRO A 247 -10.94 10.24 -13.90
CA PRO A 247 -11.67 9.58 -12.83
C PRO A 247 -13.00 8.98 -13.28
N TRP A 248 -13.57 9.38 -14.42
CA TRP A 248 -14.79 8.76 -14.97
C TRP A 248 -14.59 7.30 -15.36
N ASP A 249 -13.35 6.89 -15.64
CA ASP A 249 -12.99 5.50 -15.92
C ASP A 249 -13.06 4.60 -14.67
N LEU A 250 -13.36 5.15 -13.48
CA LEU A 250 -13.68 4.37 -12.27
C LEU A 250 -14.82 3.36 -12.47
N LEU A 251 -15.75 3.66 -13.39
CA LEU A 251 -16.85 2.77 -13.78
C LEU A 251 -16.40 1.58 -14.65
N GLY A 252 -15.28 1.74 -15.37
CA GLY A 252 -14.71 0.70 -16.20
C GLY A 252 -14.02 -0.38 -15.37
N ARG A 253 -13.86 -1.58 -15.96
CA ARG A 253 -13.11 -2.69 -15.36
C ARG A 253 -11.98 -3.15 -16.26
N VAL A 254 -10.84 -3.41 -15.66
CA VAL A 254 -9.69 -4.06 -16.29
C VAL A 254 -9.55 -5.45 -15.68
N TYR A 255 -9.58 -6.46 -16.53
CA TYR A 255 -9.37 -7.85 -16.15
C TYR A 255 -7.91 -8.24 -16.43
N PHE A 256 -7.32 -9.01 -15.54
CA PHE A 256 -5.96 -9.49 -15.69
C PHE A 256 -5.84 -10.96 -15.29
N ARG A 257 -4.88 -11.65 -15.91
CA ARG A 257 -4.50 -13.03 -15.62
C ARG A 257 -3.02 -13.20 -15.91
N ARG A 258 -2.29 -13.78 -14.98
CA ARG A 258 -0.86 -14.11 -15.08
C ARG A 258 -0.57 -15.45 -14.42
#